data_AF-A0A973PC32-F1
#
_entry.id   AF-A0A973PC32-F1
#
_cell.length_a   1.000
_cell.length_b   1.000
_cell.length_c   1.000
_cell.angle_alpha   90.00
_cell.angle_beta   90.00
_cell.angle_gamma   90.00
#
_symmetry.space_group_name_H-M   'P 1'
#
loop_
_entity.id
_entity.type
_entity.pdbx_description
1 polymer ?
#
loop_
_entity_poly.entity_id
_entity_poly.type
_entity_poly.pdbx_seq_one_letter_code
_entity_poly.pdbx_strand_id
1 'polypeptide(L)'
;VGLIKRTAEVDPADVQRRLADPADIDAQLLAADLEMLSGQVDEAFARLVGVVKRTSGDDRDRVRKHLLGLFDALPAEDPSLAKARRALSSALF
;
A
#
# COMPACT_ATOMS: atom_id res chain seq x y z
N VAL A 1 6.23 7.11 10.97
CA VAL A 1 4.92 7.69 11.39
C VAL A 1 3.85 6.66 11.09
N GLY A 2 3.04 6.27 12.09
CA GLY A 2 2.14 5.12 12.00
C GLY A 2 0.91 5.31 11.11
N LEU A 3 0.33 4.19 10.66
CA LEU A 3 -0.86 4.08 9.80
C LEU A 3 -1.99 5.03 10.22
N ILE A 4 -2.37 4.98 11.50
CA ILE A 4 -3.45 5.78 12.10
C ILE A 4 -3.22 7.29 11.94
N LYS A 5 -1.97 7.76 12.00
CA LYS A 5 -1.67 9.19 11.85
C LYS A 5 -1.78 9.67 10.40
N ARG A 6 -1.61 8.79 9.41
CA ARG A 6 -1.68 9.15 7.99
C ARG A 6 -3.12 9.26 7.49
N THR A 7 -4.05 8.56 8.12
CA THR A 7 -5.47 8.55 7.74
C THR A 7 -6.35 9.45 8.59
N ALA A 8 -5.84 9.98 9.71
CA ALA A 8 -6.63 10.72 10.70
C ALA A 8 -7.31 12.01 10.17
N GLU A 9 -6.76 12.63 9.13
CA GLU A 9 -7.26 13.89 8.55
C GLU A 9 -7.70 13.73 7.09
N VAL A 10 -7.85 12.49 6.62
CA VAL A 10 -8.11 12.19 5.21
C VAL A 10 -9.60 11.99 4.98
N ASP A 11 -10.17 12.73 4.02
CA ASP A 11 -11.51 12.47 3.51
C ASP A 11 -11.47 11.26 2.55
N PRO A 12 -12.11 10.11 2.89
CA PRO A 12 -12.12 8.94 2.02
C PRO A 12 -12.73 9.22 0.63
N ALA A 13 -13.67 10.18 0.53
CA ALA A 13 -14.26 10.57 -0.74
C ALA A 13 -13.26 11.32 -1.63
N ASP A 14 -12.33 12.08 -1.04
CA ASP A 14 -11.24 12.71 -1.79
C ASP A 14 -10.23 11.70 -2.29
N VAL A 15 -9.83 10.75 -1.45
CA VAL A 15 -8.95 9.65 -1.86
C VAL A 15 -9.57 8.90 -3.03
N GLN A 16 -10.85 8.52 -2.92
CA GLN A 16 -11.54 7.79 -3.99
C GLN A 16 -11.58 8.58 -5.31
N ARG A 17 -11.74 9.91 -5.25
CA ARG A 17 -11.69 10.76 -6.45
C ARG A 17 -10.30 10.76 -7.07
N ARG A 18 -9.26 10.91 -6.25
CA ARG A 18 -7.85 10.94 -6.70
C ARG A 18 -7.38 9.60 -7.24
N LEU A 19 -7.94 8.49 -6.77
CA LEU A 19 -7.70 7.16 -7.31
C LEU A 19 -8.10 7.00 -8.79
N ALA A 20 -8.88 7.94 -9.35
CA ALA A 20 -9.12 8.00 -10.80
C ALA A 20 -7.83 8.25 -11.60
N ASP A 21 -6.78 8.81 -10.97
CA ASP A 21 -5.43 8.86 -11.51
C ASP A 21 -4.58 7.70 -10.95
N PRO A 22 -4.25 6.68 -11.77
CA PRO A 22 -3.39 5.58 -11.33
C PRO A 22 -1.95 6.00 -11.01
N ALA A 23 -1.52 7.19 -11.46
CA ALA A 23 -0.19 7.75 -11.22
C ALA A 23 -0.13 8.59 -9.93
N ASP A 24 -1.26 8.93 -9.30
CA ASP A 24 -1.28 9.60 -7.99
C ASP A 24 -0.86 8.60 -6.90
N ILE A 25 0.45 8.47 -6.71
CA ILE A 25 1.05 7.55 -5.73
C ILE A 25 0.52 7.84 -4.32
N ASP A 26 0.36 9.11 -3.95
CA ASP A 26 -0.12 9.49 -2.62
C ASP A 26 -1.52 8.96 -2.35
N ALA A 27 -2.42 9.10 -3.33
CA ALA A 27 -3.77 8.54 -3.23
C ALA A 27 -3.75 7.01 -3.11
N GLN A 28 -2.84 6.33 -3.83
CA GLN A 28 -2.71 4.88 -3.76
C GLN A 28 -2.15 4.40 -2.42
N LEU A 29 -1.20 5.13 -1.83
CA LEU A 29 -0.68 4.84 -0.49
C LEU A 29 -1.76 5.03 0.58
N LEU A 30 -2.52 6.13 0.50
CA LEU A 30 -3.63 6.41 1.42
C LEU A 30 -4.76 5.40 1.28
N ALA A 31 -5.08 4.96 0.06
CA ALA A 31 -6.07 3.91 -0.15
C ALA A 31 -5.65 2.58 0.46
N ALA A 32 -4.38 2.18 0.30
CA ALA A 32 -3.85 0.99 0.96
C ALA A 32 -3.91 1.10 2.48
N ASP A 33 -3.66 2.29 3.02
CA ASP A 33 -3.77 2.54 4.45
C ASP A 33 -5.22 2.39 4.95
N LEU A 34 -6.20 2.93 4.23
CA LEU A 34 -7.63 2.79 4.56
C LEU A 34 -8.09 1.33 4.44
N GLU A 35 -7.63 0.61 3.41
CA GLU A 35 -7.88 -0.81 3.20
C GLU A 35 -7.37 -1.63 4.41
N MET A 36 -6.14 -1.39 4.86
CA MET A 36 -5.59 -2.01 6.07
C MET A 36 -6.43 -1.74 7.33
N LEU A 37 -6.86 -0.50 7.54
CA LEU A 37 -7.69 -0.14 8.70
C LEU A 37 -9.08 -0.78 8.66
N SER A 38 -9.60 -1.05 7.47
CA SER A 38 -10.89 -1.73 7.26
C SER A 38 -10.79 -3.26 7.29
N GLY A 39 -9.58 -3.83 7.44
CA GLY A 39 -9.33 -5.28 7.41
C GLY A 39 -9.19 -5.88 6.01
N GLN A 40 -9.18 -5.05 4.96
CA GLN A 40 -8.94 -5.45 3.56
C GLN A 40 -7.45 -5.56 3.28
N VAL A 41 -6.77 -6.43 4.03
CA VAL A 41 -5.30 -6.55 4.04
C VAL A 41 -4.75 -7.01 2.69
N ASP A 42 -5.41 -8.00 2.08
CA ASP A 42 -4.98 -8.56 0.80
C ASP A 42 -5.09 -7.53 -0.33
N GLU A 43 -6.14 -6.71 -0.31
CA GLU A 43 -6.41 -5.62 -1.24
C GLU A 43 -5.35 -4.53 -1.12
N ALA A 44 -5.03 -4.11 0.11
CA ALA A 44 -3.97 -3.13 0.39
C ALA A 44 -2.62 -3.58 -0.19
N PHE A 45 -2.25 -4.85 0.05
CA PHE A 45 -1.00 -5.40 -0.47
C PHE A 45 -1.01 -5.51 -2.00
N ALA A 46 -2.11 -6.00 -2.59
CA ALA A 46 -2.24 -6.12 -4.03
C ALA A 46 -2.13 -4.74 -4.72
N ARG A 47 -2.76 -3.71 -4.14
CA ARG A 47 -2.67 -2.32 -4.61
C ARG A 47 -1.22 -1.85 -4.67
N LEU A 48 -0.49 -1.94 -3.55
CA LEU A 48 0.87 -1.44 -3.48
C LEU A 48 1.84 -2.24 -4.36
N VAL A 49 1.68 -3.55 -4.46
CA VAL A 49 2.44 -4.37 -5.42
C VAL A 49 2.17 -3.91 -6.85
N GLY A 50 0.92 -3.62 -7.20
CA GLY A 50 0.56 -3.05 -8.50
C GLY A 50 1.21 -1.68 -8.75
N VAL A 51 1.37 -0.86 -7.70
CA VAL A 51 2.06 0.44 -7.80
C VAL A 51 3.56 0.27 -8.01
N VAL A 52 4.20 -0.67 -7.28
CA VAL A 52 5.62 -1.02 -7.47
C VAL A 52 5.90 -1.44 -8.92
N LYS A 53 5.02 -2.24 -9.52
CA LYS A 53 5.18 -2.73 -10.90
C LYS A 53 5.21 -1.61 -11.94
N ARG A 54 4.42 -0.56 -11.76
CA ARG A 54 4.28 0.54 -12.75
C ARG A 54 5.20 1.74 -12.50
N THR A 55 5.80 1.82 -11.32
CA THR A 55 6.72 2.92 -10.93
C THR A 55 8.17 2.50 -11.13
N SER A 56 9.12 3.45 -11.07
CA SER A 56 10.57 3.18 -11.11
C SER A 56 11.31 4.22 -10.27
N GLY A 57 12.62 4.04 -10.06
CA GLY A 57 13.45 4.98 -9.30
C GLY A 57 12.92 5.24 -7.88
N ASP A 58 12.90 6.52 -7.50
CA ASP A 58 12.52 6.96 -6.15
C ASP A 58 11.06 6.66 -5.83
N ASP A 59 10.16 6.74 -6.82
CA ASP A 59 8.74 6.41 -6.65
C ASP A 59 8.54 4.93 -6.29
N ARG A 60 9.25 4.03 -6.98
CA ARG A 60 9.22 2.60 -6.67
C ARG A 60 9.76 2.32 -5.27
N ASP A 61 10.85 2.98 -4.89
CA ASP A 61 11.44 2.81 -3.56
C ASP A 61 10.52 3.32 -2.45
N ARG A 62 9.85 4.45 -2.67
CA ARG A 62 8.87 5.03 -1.77
C ARG A 62 7.71 4.07 -1.50
N VAL A 63 7.12 3.51 -2.56
CA VAL A 63 6.00 2.55 -2.45
C VAL A 63 6.45 1.27 -1.77
N ARG A 64 7.64 0.76 -2.11
CA ARG A 64 8.24 -0.42 -1.47
C ARG A 64 8.38 -0.22 0.04
N LYS A 65 8.93 0.92 0.47
CA LYS A 65 9.08 1.26 1.89
C LYS A 65 7.74 1.32 2.61
N HIS A 66 6.72 1.89 1.98
CA HIS A 66 5.37 1.94 2.55
C HIS A 66 4.77 0.54 2.73
N LEU A 67 4.88 -0.32 1.72
CA LEU A 67 4.42 -1.72 1.79
C LEU A 67 5.13 -2.50 2.92
N LEU A 68 6.44 -2.33 3.07
CA LEU A 68 7.18 -2.94 4.19
C LEU A 68 6.67 -2.43 5.54
N GLY A 69 6.38 -1.13 5.67
CA GLY A 69 5.78 -0.58 6.88
C GLY A 69 4.38 -1.13 7.19
N LEU A 70 3.62 -1.58 6.17
CA LEU A 70 2.36 -2.28 6.39
C LEU A 70 2.57 -3.74 6.81
N PHE A 71 3.64 -4.40 6.35
CA PHE A 71 3.99 -5.74 6.83
C PHE A 71 4.29 -5.72 8.33
N ASP A 72 5.01 -4.69 8.81
CA ASP A 72 5.35 -4.54 10.22
C ASP A 72 4.13 -4.26 11.11
N ALA A 73 2.97 -3.93 10.53
CA ALA A 73 1.73 -3.72 11.26
C ALA A 73 0.95 -5.02 11.53
N LEU A 74 1.35 -6.15 10.94
CA LEU A 74 0.70 -7.45 11.10
C LEU A 74 1.53 -8.42 11.96
N PRO A 75 0.90 -9.42 12.61
CA PRO A 75 1.61 -10.55 13.21
C PRO A 75 2.46 -11.28 12.17
N ALA A 76 3.61 -11.83 12.58
CA ALA A 76 4.57 -12.44 11.67
C ALA A 76 4.01 -13.69 10.94
N GLU A 77 2.99 -14.31 11.53
CA GLU A 77 2.32 -15.54 11.10
C GLU A 77 1.15 -15.27 10.15
N ASP A 78 0.82 -13.99 9.90
CA ASP A 78 -0.29 -13.61 9.05
C ASP A 78 -0.11 -14.19 7.62
N PRO A 79 -1.11 -14.92 7.10
CA PRO A 79 -0.99 -15.60 5.81
C PRO A 79 -0.83 -14.64 4.62
N SER A 80 -1.33 -13.40 4.73
CA SER A 80 -1.24 -12.38 3.70
C SER A 80 0.21 -11.92 3.49
N LEU A 81 1.06 -11.97 4.53
CA LEU A 81 2.47 -11.58 4.44
C LEU A 81 3.26 -12.45 3.45
N ALA A 82 3.07 -13.77 3.49
CA ALA A 82 3.82 -14.69 2.63
C ALA A 82 3.48 -14.48 1.15
N LYS A 83 2.20 -14.26 0.85
CA LYS A 83 1.69 -13.96 -0.50
C LYS A 83 2.23 -12.62 -0.99
N ALA A 84 2.13 -11.57 -0.17
CA ALA A 84 2.58 -10.23 -0.52
C ALA A 84 4.09 -10.12 -0.74
N ARG A 85 4.90 -10.79 0.10
CA ARG A 85 6.37 -10.83 -0.06
C ARG A 85 6.78 -11.47 -1.40
N ARG A 86 6.15 -12.60 -1.77
CA ARG A 86 6.38 -13.23 -3.08
C ARG A 86 6.00 -12.31 -4.23
N ALA A 87 4.84 -11.67 -4.13
CA ALA A 87 4.34 -10.76 -5.16
C ALA A 87 5.24 -9.51 -5.32
N LEU A 88 5.77 -8.98 -4.21
CA LEU A 88 6.74 -7.88 -4.21
C LEU A 88 8.05 -8.30 -4.88
N SER A 89 8.62 -9.45 -4.52
CA SER A 89 9.83 -9.95 -5.17
C SER A 89 9.62 -10.07 -6.69
N SER A 90 8.51 -10.66 -7.12
CA SER A 90 8.16 -10.76 -8.55
C SER A 90 7.91 -9.41 -9.24
N ALA A 91 7.65 -8.33 -8.51
CA ALA A 91 7.45 -7.00 -9.08
C ALA A 91 8.77 -6.23 -9.26
N LEU A 92 9.84 -6.67 -8.58
CA LEU A 92 11.15 -6.01 -8.58
C LEU A 92 12.14 -6.60 -9.58
N PHE A 93 11.88 -7.82 -10.08
CA PHE A 93 12.67 -8.56 -11.06
C PHE A 93 11.85 -8.83 -12.32
#